data_AF-A0A9X4L9Q7-F1
#
_entry.id   AF-A0A9X4L9Q7-F1
#
_cell.length_a   1.000
_cell.length_b   1.000
_cell.length_c   1.000
_cell.angle_alpha   90.00
_cell.angle_beta   90.00
_cell.angle_gamma   90.00
#
_symmetry.space_group_name_H-M   'P 1'
#
loop_
_entity.id
_entity.type
_entity.pdbx_description
1 polymer ?
#
loop_
_entity_poly.entity_id
_entity_poly.type
_entity_poly.pdbx_seq_one_letter_code
_entity_poly.pdbx_strand_id
1 'polypeptide(L)' 'MQEEKQEVIYYYYDKKGNRRLIFVSNELVDNYDHLIERFSQINKNLYVLINGLEFKLL' A
#
# COMPACT_ATOMS: atom_id res chain seq x y z
N MET A 1 -19.42 20.33 -4.82
CA MET A 1 -18.39 19.40 -5.35
C MET A 1 -18.12 18.40 -4.25
N GLN A 2 -18.44 17.13 -4.43
CA GLN A 2 -17.98 16.10 -3.50
C GLN A 2 -16.47 16.01 -3.71
N GLU A 3 -15.69 16.38 -2.69
CA GLU A 3 -14.27 16.03 -2.66
C GLU A 3 -14.21 14.50 -2.76
N GLU A 4 -13.82 14.00 -3.93
CA GLU A 4 -13.41 12.61 -4.11
C GLU A 4 -12.19 12.43 -3.22
N LYS A 5 -12.42 11.99 -1.98
CA LYS A 5 -11.35 11.65 -1.05
C LYS A 5 -10.49 10.61 -1.74
N GLN A 6 -9.26 10.99 -2.05
CA GLN A 6 -8.33 10.17 -2.78
C GLN A 6 -8.04 8.91 -1.97
N GLU A 7 -8.58 7.77 -2.41
CA GLU A 7 -8.35 6.50 -1.73
C GLU A 7 -6.97 5.96 -2.12
N VAL A 8 -6.16 5.69 -1.10
CA VAL A 8 -4.80 5.18 -1.21
C VAL A 8 -4.75 3.82 -0.54
N ILE A 9 -4.61 2.76 -1.34
CA ILE A 9 -4.65 1.38 -0.84
C ILE A 9 -3.24 0.82 -0.80
N TYR A 10 -2.78 0.39 0.37
CA TYR A 10 -1.47 -0.23 0.55
C TYR A 10 -1.58 -1.75 0.65
N TYR A 11 -0.76 -2.47 -0.13
CA TYR A 11 -0.73 -3.93 -0.14
C TYR A 11 0.65 -4.47 -0.51
N TYR A 12 0.81 -5.79 -0.33
CA TYR A 12 1.96 -6.54 -0.79
C TYR A 12 1.50 -7.81 -1.52
N TYR A 13 2.39 -8.47 -2.25
CA TYR A 13 2.12 -9.79 -2.84
C TYR A 13 2.66 -10.89 -1.92
N ASP A 14 1.83 -11.87 -1.57
CA ASP A 14 2.31 -13.05 -0.85
C ASP A 14 3.16 -13.95 -1.75
N LYS A 15 3.78 -14.99 -1.16
CA LYS A 15 4.63 -15.95 -1.89
C LYS A 15 3.91 -16.69 -3.02
N LYS A 16 2.58 -16.70 -3.03
CA LYS A 16 1.75 -17.32 -4.06
C LYS A 16 1.29 -16.30 -5.12
N GLY A 17 1.74 -15.05 -5.03
CA GLY A 17 1.37 -13.96 -5.95
C GLY A 17 0.01 -13.34 -5.67
N ASN A 18 -0.59 -13.56 -4.50
CA ASN A 18 -1.87 -12.93 -4.17
C ASN A 18 -1.67 -11.57 -3.51
N ARG A 19 -2.49 -10.58 -3.88
CA ARG A 19 -2.54 -9.28 -3.21
C ARG A 19 -3.04 -9.43 -1.77
N ARG A 20 -2.30 -8.88 -0.82
CA ARG A 20 -2.63 -8.84 0.60
C ARG A 20 -2.71 -7.39 1.05
N LEU A 21 -3.92 -6.95 1.35
CA LEU A 21 -4.18 -5.63 1.90
C LEU A 21 -3.43 -5.44 3.22
N ILE A 22 -2.77 -4.29 3.36
CA ILE A 22 -2.19 -3.85 4.63
C ILE A 22 -3.17 -2.86 5.28
N PHE A 23 -3.48 -1.75 4.60
CA PHE A 23 -4.45 -0.75 5.06
C PHE A 23 -4.89 0.16 3.90
N VAL A 24 -5.93 0.95 4.15
CA VAL A 24 -6.44 2.00 3.25
C VAL A 24 -6.30 3.35 3.96
N SER A 25 -5.89 4.36 3.22
CA SER A 25 -5.70 5.73 3.69
C SER A 25 -6.38 6.70 2.71
N ASN A 26 -6.63 7.92 3.17
CA ASN A 26 -7.07 9.02 2.29
C ASN A 26 -5.89 9.87 1.79
N GLU A 27 -4.67 9.52 2.20
CA GLU A 27 -3.44 10.23 1.89
C GLU A 27 -2.26 9.26 1.76
N LEU A 28 -1.24 9.68 1.00
CA LEU A 28 0.04 8.99 0.93
C LEU A 28 0.76 9.13 2.27
N VAL A 29 1.03 8.01 2.92
CA VAL A 29 1.84 7.96 4.13
C VAL A 29 3.31 8.08 3.74
N ASP A 30 4.08 9.02 4.30
CA ASP A 30 5.49 9.16 3.93
C ASP A 30 6.43 8.16 4.66
N ASN A 31 5.98 7.55 5.76
CA ASN A 31 6.78 6.63 6.56
C ASN A 31 6.14 5.24 6.68
N TYR A 32 6.85 4.23 6.16
CA TYR A 32 6.41 2.83 6.16
C TYR A 32 7.27 1.93 7.06
N ASP A 33 8.25 2.46 7.80
CA ASP A 33 9.21 1.67 8.58
C ASP A 33 8.49 0.77 9.61
N HIS A 34 7.50 1.32 10.31
CA HIS A 34 6.68 0.55 11.24
C HIS A 34 5.90 -0.60 10.59
N LEU A 35 5.55 -0.46 9.31
CA LEU A 35 4.91 -1.54 8.56
C LEU A 35 5.92 -2.61 8.18
N ILE A 36 7.15 -2.24 7.86
CA ILE A 36 8.24 -3.19 7.55
C ILE A 36 8.58 -4.02 8.77
N GLU A 37 8.65 -3.40 9.96
CA GLU A 37 8.87 -4.10 11.22
C GLU A 37 7.75 -5.11 11.51
N ARG A 38 6.49 -4.71 11.30
CA ARG A 38 5.33 -5.56 11.56
C ARG A 38 5.13 -6.65 10.50
N PHE A 39 5.51 -6.37 9.26
CA PHE A 39 5.34 -7.24 8.12
C PHE A 39 6.65 -7.33 7.33
N SER A 40 7.59 -8.15 7.80
CA SER A 40 8.88 -8.35 7.13
C SER A 40 8.78 -8.72 5.63
N GLN A 41 7.62 -9.24 5.21
CA GLN A 41 7.31 -9.62 3.83
C GLN A 41 7.08 -8.44 2.89
N ILE A 42 6.86 -7.22 3.40
CA ILE A 42 6.66 -6.02 2.58
C ILE A 42 7.97 -5.35 2.19
N ASN A 43 9.08 -5.74 2.82
CA ASN A 43 10.41 -5.24 2.44
C ASN A 43 10.69 -5.59 0.97
N LYS A 44 10.84 -4.56 0.12
CA LYS A 44 10.96 -4.66 -1.36
C LYS A 44 9.73 -5.20 -2.10
N ASN A 45 8.58 -5.16 -1.44
CA ASN A 45 7.33 -5.75 -1.92
C ASN A 45 6.11 -4.91 -1.50
N LEU A 46 6.31 -3.60 -1.31
CA LEU A 46 5.25 -2.68 -0.92
C LEU A 46 4.70 -1.97 -2.15
N TYR A 47 3.38 -2.02 -2.30
CA TYR A 47 2.66 -1.41 -3.41
C TYR A 47 1.57 -0.49 -2.88
N VAL A 48 1.26 0.51 -3.68
CA VAL A 48 0.15 1.42 -3.45
C VAL A 48 -0.72 1.50 -4.70
N LEU A 49 -2.04 1.48 -4.51
CA LEU A 49 -3.02 1.72 -5.58
C LEU A 49 -3.71 3.04 -5.31
N ILE A 50 -3.62 3.95 -6.28
CA ILE A 50 -4.22 5.29 -6.22
C ILE A 50 -4.98 5.50 -7.52
N ASN A 51 -6.27 5.78 -7.45
CA ASN A 51 -7.12 5.99 -8.63
C ASN A 51 -7.02 4.85 -9.67
N GLY A 52 -6.87 3.60 -9.20
CA GLY A 52 -6.71 2.43 -10.06
C GLY A 52 -5.31 2.22 -10.66
N LEU A 53 -4.35 3.10 -10.38
CA LEU A 53 -2.95 2.98 -10.80
C LEU A 53 -2.11 2.38 -9.68
N GLU A 54 -1.40 1.30 -10.00
CA GLU A 54 -0.50 0.60 -9.07
C GLU A 54 0.92 1.17 -9.17
N PHE A 55 1.51 1.48 -8.03
CA PHE A 55 2.90 1.94 -7.91
C PHE A 55 3.65 1.05 -6.91
N LYS A 56 4.89 0.69 -7.26
CA LYS A 56 5.80 0.00 -6.36
C LYS A 56 6.60 1.03 -5.56
N LEU A 57 6.53 0.95 -4.24
CA LEU A 57 7.20 1.89 -3.34
C LEU A 57 8.58 1.38 -2.91
N LEU A 58 8.71 0.06 -2.68
CA LEU A 58 9.93 -0.62 -2.27
C LEU A 58 10.13 -1.88 -3.11
#